data_AF-A0A6I6DSS6-F1
#
_entry.id   AF-A0A6I6DSS6-F1
#
_cell.length_a   1.000
_cell.length_b   1.000
_cell.length_c   1.000
_cell.angle_alpha   90.00
_cell.angle_beta   90.00
_cell.angle_gamma   90.00
#
_symmetry.space_group_name_H-M   'P 1'
#
loop_
_entity.id
_entity.type
_entity.pdbx_description
1 polymer ?
#
loop_
_entity_poly.entity_id
_entity_poly.type
_entity_poly.pdbx_seq_one_letter_code
_entity_poly.pdbx_strand_id
1 'polypeptide(L)'
;MSDNDTIPQSPADQPAPSAPVKRRRGLLVGGATLAAVLLAGGGAAIGAALSDDDDDRGERSAERDGERNDDEMNDGDAAGGVAGDEGTGDAASGDARTVGADSAAALVDLVSAATGVADGDAVSLDAEGGGAWEVQLETDGGDETEVRVASDGAAEVIGTETADADDRAPAHVLDAETIEALFTAATADTAGRVVEMSSDDDASPYEVTVVDADSRTVELTFDEAFAVVDRDTDD
;
A
#
# COMPACT_ATOMS: atom_id res chain seq x y z
N MET A 1 -47.93 16.09 60.63
CA MET A 1 -47.60 14.65 60.68
C MET A 1 -47.34 14.27 59.24
N SER A 2 -46.07 14.15 58.90
CA SER A 2 -45.58 13.90 57.55
C SER A 2 -45.42 12.41 57.38
N ASP A 3 -46.14 11.83 56.43
CA ASP A 3 -45.90 10.46 55.99
C ASP A 3 -44.86 10.51 54.87
N ASN A 4 -43.64 10.10 55.23
CA ASN A 4 -42.48 9.98 54.36
C ASN A 4 -42.48 8.56 53.78
N ASP A 5 -43.04 8.43 52.58
CA ASP A 5 -43.08 7.16 51.83
C ASP A 5 -41.70 6.91 51.20
N THR A 6 -40.90 6.06 51.85
CA THR A 6 -39.60 5.60 51.34
C THR A 6 -39.82 4.41 50.41
N ILE A 7 -39.70 4.63 49.10
CA ILE A 7 -39.65 3.57 48.10
C ILE A 7 -38.24 2.93 48.12
N PRO A 8 -38.09 1.60 48.23
CA PRO A 8 -36.79 0.96 48.10
C PRO A 8 -36.32 0.98 46.64
N GLN A 9 -35.14 1.55 46.40
CA GLN A 9 -34.48 1.44 45.09
C GLN A 9 -33.84 0.05 44.96
N SER A 10 -34.31 -0.73 43.98
CA SER A 10 -33.54 -1.86 43.44
C SER A 10 -32.32 -1.33 42.68
N PRO A 11 -31.14 -1.95 42.81
CA PRO A 11 -29.98 -1.59 42.00
C PRO A 11 -30.23 -2.02 40.55
N ALA A 12 -30.23 -1.07 39.62
CA ALA A 12 -30.17 -1.36 38.19
C ALA A 12 -28.72 -1.63 37.79
N ASP A 13 -28.55 -2.71 37.01
CA ASP A 13 -27.31 -3.22 36.43
C ASP A 13 -26.37 -2.12 35.90
N GLN A 14 -25.11 -2.19 36.31
CA GLN A 14 -24.03 -1.55 35.58
C GLN A 14 -23.73 -2.41 34.34
N PRO A 15 -23.66 -1.85 33.12
CA PRO A 15 -23.16 -2.58 31.98
C PRO A 15 -21.66 -2.91 32.22
N ALA A 16 -21.28 -4.16 31.95
CA ALA A 16 -19.89 -4.59 32.01
C ALA A 16 -19.05 -3.83 30.97
N PRO A 17 -17.76 -3.55 31.25
CA PRO A 17 -16.88 -2.97 30.25
C PRO A 17 -16.71 -3.98 29.09
N SER A 18 -17.07 -3.56 27.88
CA SER A 18 -16.77 -4.30 26.65
C SER A 18 -15.25 -4.38 26.51
N ALA A 19 -14.71 -5.59 26.45
CA ALA A 19 -13.30 -5.80 26.14
C ALA A 19 -13.03 -5.49 24.65
N PRO A 20 -11.87 -4.93 24.30
CA PRO A 20 -11.53 -4.68 22.90
C PRO A 20 -11.40 -6.00 22.14
N VAL A 21 -12.12 -6.10 21.02
CA VAL A 21 -12.06 -7.26 20.13
C VAL A 21 -10.83 -7.10 19.23
N LYS A 22 -9.68 -7.63 19.66
CA LYS A 22 -8.52 -7.80 18.76
C LYS A 22 -8.90 -8.76 17.64
N ARG A 23 -9.18 -8.24 16.43
CA ARG A 23 -9.36 -9.07 15.23
C ARG A 23 -7.98 -9.54 14.77
N ARG A 24 -7.83 -10.86 14.66
CA ARG A 24 -6.59 -11.48 14.18
C ARG A 24 -6.60 -11.44 12.66
N ARG A 25 -5.65 -10.73 12.05
CA ARG A 25 -5.37 -10.78 10.60
C ARG A 25 -5.12 -12.26 10.22
N GLY A 26 -6.01 -12.81 9.40
CA GLY A 26 -6.00 -14.19 8.95
C GLY A 26 -4.98 -14.39 7.83
N LEU A 27 -3.86 -15.01 8.15
CA LEU A 27 -2.90 -15.51 7.18
C LEU A 27 -3.55 -16.62 6.31
N LEU A 28 -3.91 -16.32 5.07
CA LEU A 28 -4.36 -17.33 4.10
C LEU A 28 -3.28 -17.59 3.05
N VAL A 29 -2.38 -18.49 3.46
CA VAL A 29 -1.58 -19.32 2.56
C VAL A 29 -2.49 -20.41 1.96
N GLY A 30 -2.55 -20.50 0.63
CA GLY A 30 -2.89 -21.76 -0.05
C GLY A 30 -3.97 -21.65 -1.13
N GLY A 31 -3.55 -21.78 -2.39
CA GLY A 31 -4.42 -21.66 -3.56
C GLY A 31 -5.32 -22.85 -3.85
N ALA A 32 -6.24 -22.62 -4.80
CA ALA A 32 -6.85 -23.63 -5.64
C ALA A 32 -7.28 -23.00 -6.97
N THR A 33 -6.83 -23.59 -8.07
CA THR A 33 -7.25 -23.29 -9.43
C THR A 33 -8.69 -23.74 -9.69
N LEU A 34 -9.47 -22.98 -10.49
CA LEU A 34 -10.19 -23.51 -11.68
C LEU A 34 -10.96 -22.44 -12.48
N ALA A 35 -10.62 -22.41 -13.78
CA ALA A 35 -11.50 -22.32 -14.96
C ALA A 35 -12.26 -21.03 -15.32
N ALA A 36 -11.64 -20.28 -16.24
CA ALA A 36 -12.13 -19.88 -17.56
C ALA A 36 -13.64 -19.56 -17.75
N VAL A 37 -13.92 -18.28 -18.02
CA VAL A 37 -14.99 -17.85 -18.94
C VAL A 37 -14.39 -16.94 -20.02
N LEU A 38 -14.49 -17.40 -21.27
CA LEU A 38 -14.27 -16.63 -22.48
C LEU A 38 -15.45 -15.67 -22.69
N LEU A 39 -15.19 -14.36 -22.80
CA LEU A 39 -16.03 -13.46 -23.60
C LEU A 39 -15.25 -12.24 -24.11
N ALA A 40 -14.80 -12.37 -25.36
CA ALA A 40 -14.77 -11.38 -26.43
C ALA A 40 -14.65 -9.88 -26.06
N GLY A 41 -13.43 -9.34 -26.18
CA GLY A 41 -13.14 -7.93 -26.40
C GLY A 41 -11.84 -7.79 -27.18
N GLY A 42 -11.87 -7.09 -28.33
CA GLY A 42 -10.74 -6.94 -29.27
C GLY A 42 -9.47 -6.40 -28.61
N GLY A 43 -8.26 -6.77 -29.02
CA GLY A 43 -7.82 -6.75 -30.41
C GLY A 43 -7.13 -5.41 -30.71
N ALA A 44 -5.97 -5.17 -30.10
CA ALA A 44 -5.01 -4.16 -30.56
C ALA A 44 -3.64 -4.83 -30.72
N ALA A 45 -3.34 -5.25 -31.94
CA ALA A 45 -1.98 -5.58 -32.33
C ALA A 45 -1.25 -4.27 -32.67
N ILE A 46 -0.33 -3.83 -31.82
CA ILE A 46 0.64 -2.81 -32.22
C ILE A 46 1.78 -3.55 -32.92
N GLY A 47 1.60 -3.75 -34.22
CA GLY A 47 2.70 -4.07 -35.12
C GLY A 47 3.50 -2.79 -35.37
N ALA A 48 4.67 -2.66 -34.75
CA ALA A 48 5.67 -1.73 -35.23
C ALA A 48 6.29 -2.32 -36.50
N ALA A 49 5.94 -1.75 -37.64
CA ALA A 49 6.67 -1.96 -38.87
C ALA A 49 8.03 -1.29 -38.73
N LEU A 50 9.08 -2.09 -38.50
CA LEU A 50 10.43 -1.68 -38.83
C LEU A 50 10.63 -1.99 -40.31
N SER A 51 10.40 -0.98 -41.14
CA SER A 51 11.07 -0.90 -42.43
C SER A 51 12.45 -0.33 -42.16
N ASP A 52 13.47 -1.16 -42.29
CA ASP A 52 14.82 -0.68 -42.54
C ASP A 52 15.36 -1.47 -43.73
N ASP A 53 15.66 -0.70 -44.76
CA ASP A 53 16.17 -1.09 -46.06
C ASP A 53 17.68 -0.84 -45.96
N ASP A 54 18.45 -1.88 -45.65
CA ASP A 54 19.90 -1.83 -45.75
C ASP A 54 20.39 -3.11 -46.42
N ASP A 55 20.37 -3.06 -47.75
CA ASP A 55 21.22 -3.85 -48.62
C ASP A 55 22.66 -3.36 -48.46
N ASP A 56 23.51 -4.10 -47.74
CA ASP A 56 24.92 -4.14 -48.12
C ASP A 56 25.57 -5.50 -47.92
N ARG A 57 26.02 -6.01 -49.05
CA ARG A 57 26.64 -7.31 -49.24
C ARG A 57 28.10 -7.23 -48.81
N GLY A 58 28.46 -8.00 -47.79
CA GLY A 58 29.84 -8.23 -47.40
C GLY A 58 30.11 -9.71 -47.23
N GLU A 59 30.35 -10.41 -48.34
CA GLU A 59 30.91 -11.76 -48.34
C GLU A 59 32.26 -11.74 -47.61
N ARG A 60 32.48 -12.67 -46.66
CA ARG A 60 33.75 -13.40 -46.46
C ARG A 60 33.68 -14.44 -45.35
N SER A 61 33.79 -15.68 -45.80
CA SER A 61 34.69 -16.73 -45.29
C SER A 61 34.43 -17.37 -43.93
N ALA A 62 34.06 -18.65 -44.05
CA ALA A 62 34.13 -19.72 -43.09
C ALA A 62 35.40 -19.74 -42.23
N GLU A 63 35.22 -20.00 -40.94
CA GLU A 63 36.27 -20.52 -40.06
C GLU A 63 35.75 -21.80 -39.40
N ARG A 64 36.36 -22.93 -39.81
CA ARG A 64 36.29 -24.23 -39.16
C ARG A 64 37.58 -24.45 -38.39
N ASP A 65 37.43 -25.09 -37.24
CA ASP A 65 38.35 -26.04 -36.57
C ASP A 65 39.81 -25.62 -36.38
N GLY A 66 40.25 -25.56 -35.11
CA GLY A 66 41.68 -25.42 -34.82
C GLY A 66 42.04 -25.35 -33.34
N GLU A 67 41.96 -26.49 -32.67
CA GLU A 67 42.71 -26.94 -31.50
C GLU A 67 43.99 -26.17 -31.03
N ARG A 68 44.09 -26.04 -29.69
CA ARG A 68 45.26 -26.32 -28.81
C ARG A 68 46.45 -25.34 -28.72
N ASN A 69 46.70 -24.91 -27.48
CA ASN A 69 47.94 -25.04 -26.68
C ASN A 69 48.28 -23.77 -25.87
N ASP A 70 48.24 -23.92 -24.54
CA ASP A 70 49.36 -23.86 -23.58
C ASP A 70 50.41 -22.71 -23.66
N ASP A 71 50.78 -22.27 -22.45
CA ASP A 71 52.05 -21.64 -22.03
C ASP A 71 52.16 -20.09 -21.92
N GLU A 72 52.02 -19.66 -20.66
CA GLU A 72 53.02 -18.94 -19.85
C GLU A 72 53.72 -17.63 -20.32
N MET A 73 53.50 -16.60 -19.50
CA MET A 73 54.38 -15.47 -19.09
C MET A 73 54.76 -14.38 -20.11
N ASN A 74 54.44 -13.11 -19.79
CA ASN A 74 55.41 -12.04 -19.47
C ASN A 74 54.78 -10.63 -19.48
N ASP A 75 54.83 -9.97 -18.33
CA ASP A 75 55.07 -8.55 -18.01
C ASP A 75 54.62 -7.41 -18.96
N GLY A 76 53.99 -6.40 -18.35
CA GLY A 76 54.34 -5.00 -18.58
C GLY A 76 53.27 -4.11 -19.22
N ASP A 77 52.62 -3.32 -18.36
CA ASP A 77 52.18 -1.93 -18.60
C ASP A 77 51.58 -1.53 -19.95
N ALA A 78 50.25 -1.43 -20.01
CA ALA A 78 49.59 -0.43 -20.86
C ALA A 78 48.27 0.04 -20.23
N ALA A 79 48.30 1.27 -19.72
CA ALA A 79 47.13 2.03 -19.36
C ALA A 79 46.19 2.20 -20.57
N GLY A 80 44.91 1.88 -20.37
CA GLY A 80 43.83 2.12 -21.32
C GLY A 80 42.51 1.73 -20.69
N GLY A 81 41.83 2.72 -20.11
CA GLY A 81 40.60 2.53 -19.35
C GLY A 81 39.50 1.83 -20.15
N VAL A 82 39.14 0.63 -19.71
CA VAL A 82 37.83 0.06 -19.94
C VAL A 82 37.03 0.36 -18.67
N ALA A 83 36.33 1.48 -18.66
CA ALA A 83 35.17 1.61 -17.78
C ALA A 83 34.06 0.81 -18.46
N GLY A 84 33.90 -0.44 -18.03
CA GLY A 84 32.64 -1.14 -18.18
C GLY A 84 31.62 -0.37 -17.34
N ASP A 85 30.78 0.41 -18.02
CA ASP A 85 29.50 0.82 -17.45
C ASP A 85 28.48 -0.28 -17.79
N GLU A 86 28.70 -1.45 -17.19
CA GLU A 86 27.62 -2.38 -16.93
C GLU A 86 26.86 -1.79 -15.74
N GLY A 87 25.95 -0.86 -16.04
CA GLY A 87 24.96 -0.34 -15.09
C GLY A 87 23.93 -1.41 -14.75
N THR A 88 24.38 -2.47 -14.06
CA THR A 88 23.54 -3.43 -13.35
C THR A 88 23.80 -3.27 -11.86
N GLY A 89 22.77 -2.84 -11.12
CA GLY A 89 22.79 -2.64 -9.66
C GLY A 89 22.75 -1.14 -9.35
N ASP A 90 21.59 -0.54 -9.10
CA ASP A 90 20.76 -0.84 -7.94
C ASP A 90 19.29 -0.53 -8.23
N ALA A 91 18.58 -1.50 -8.79
CA ALA A 91 17.13 -1.57 -8.72
C ALA A 91 16.81 -2.71 -7.75
N ALA A 92 16.06 -2.39 -6.70
CA ALA A 92 15.59 -3.30 -5.65
C ALA A 92 16.61 -3.66 -4.55
N SER A 93 17.11 -2.65 -3.84
CA SER A 93 17.20 -2.73 -2.39
C SER A 93 16.44 -1.56 -1.79
N GLY A 94 15.10 -1.63 -1.84
CA GLY A 94 14.25 -0.69 -1.13
C GLY A 94 14.68 -0.68 0.33
N ASP A 95 15.31 0.40 0.77
CA ASP A 95 15.67 0.58 2.17
C ASP A 95 14.35 0.49 2.95
N ALA A 96 14.24 -0.48 3.87
CA ALA A 96 13.05 -0.59 4.72
C ALA A 96 12.79 0.71 5.52
N ARG A 97 13.78 1.62 5.56
CA ARG A 97 13.69 3.00 6.08
C ARG A 97 12.90 3.98 5.21
N THR A 98 12.40 3.58 4.04
CA THR A 98 11.53 4.42 3.19
C THR A 98 10.09 3.93 3.14
N VAL A 99 9.67 3.02 4.03
CA VAL A 99 8.26 2.61 4.13
C VAL A 99 7.46 3.75 4.76
N GLY A 100 6.31 4.07 4.16
CA GLY A 100 5.41 5.10 4.66
C GLY A 100 5.64 6.50 4.09
N ALA A 101 4.63 7.35 4.30
CA ALA A 101 4.57 8.71 3.81
C ALA A 101 5.18 9.69 4.82
N ASP A 102 5.93 10.66 4.30
CA ASP A 102 6.46 11.79 5.07
C ASP A 102 5.68 13.09 4.87
N SER A 103 4.58 13.06 4.11
CA SER A 103 3.69 14.20 3.93
C SER A 103 2.24 13.76 3.68
N ALA A 104 1.30 14.59 4.12
CA ALA A 104 -0.13 14.43 3.83
C ALA A 104 -0.41 14.48 2.31
N ALA A 105 0.27 15.38 1.58
CA ALA A 105 0.10 15.52 0.14
C ALA A 105 0.39 14.22 -0.62
N ALA A 106 1.40 13.46 -0.20
CA ALA A 106 1.69 12.16 -0.78
C ALA A 106 0.54 11.16 -0.56
N LEU A 107 -0.08 11.15 0.62
CA LEU A 107 -1.25 10.30 0.90
C LEU A 107 -2.47 10.71 0.07
N VAL A 108 -2.71 12.01 -0.09
CA VAL A 108 -3.78 12.53 -0.97
C VAL A 108 -3.54 12.14 -2.43
N ASP A 109 -2.30 12.18 -2.90
CA ASP A 109 -1.95 11.74 -4.26
C ASP A 109 -2.22 10.23 -4.45
N LEU A 110 -2.02 9.39 -3.43
CA LEU A 110 -2.37 7.96 -3.48
C LEU A 110 -3.88 7.76 -3.63
N VAL A 111 -4.70 8.45 -2.81
CA VAL A 111 -6.17 8.40 -2.94
C VAL A 111 -6.62 8.88 -4.32
N SER A 112 -6.02 9.98 -4.82
CA SER A 112 -6.33 10.49 -6.15
C SER A 112 -5.96 9.50 -7.27
N ALA A 113 -4.86 8.75 -7.12
CA ALA A 113 -4.47 7.72 -8.08
C ALA A 113 -5.45 6.53 -8.04
N ALA A 114 -5.83 6.08 -6.84
CA ALA A 114 -6.74 4.96 -6.65
C ALA A 114 -8.15 5.24 -7.19
N THR A 115 -8.73 6.39 -6.82
CA THR A 115 -10.03 6.85 -7.34
C THR A 115 -10.00 7.19 -8.83
N GLY A 116 -8.81 7.28 -9.43
CA GLY A 116 -8.65 7.39 -10.89
C GLY A 116 -8.90 6.08 -11.65
N VAL A 117 -8.88 4.93 -10.96
CA VAL A 117 -9.03 3.60 -11.57
C VAL A 117 -10.23 2.80 -11.05
N ALA A 118 -10.81 3.19 -9.91
CA ALA A 118 -12.00 2.57 -9.32
C ALA A 118 -12.93 3.61 -8.67
N ASP A 119 -14.21 3.28 -8.55
CA ASP A 119 -15.21 4.11 -7.87
C ASP A 119 -15.16 3.88 -6.35
N GLY A 120 -15.53 4.90 -5.56
CA GLY A 120 -15.62 4.83 -4.10
C GLY A 120 -14.82 5.93 -3.40
N ASP A 121 -15.02 6.03 -2.08
CA ASP A 121 -14.27 6.90 -1.19
C ASP A 121 -13.24 6.08 -0.41
N ALA A 122 -12.06 6.65 -0.15
CA ALA A 122 -11.00 5.93 0.55
C ALA A 122 -11.35 5.74 2.03
N VAL A 123 -11.19 4.53 2.53
CA VAL A 123 -11.41 4.16 3.94
C VAL A 123 -10.16 3.56 4.60
N SER A 124 -9.20 3.07 3.81
CA SER A 124 -7.88 2.64 4.32
C SER A 124 -6.76 2.98 3.34
N LEU A 125 -5.59 3.32 3.88
CA LEU A 125 -4.30 3.39 3.19
C LEU A 125 -3.27 2.59 3.98
N ASP A 126 -2.65 1.61 3.32
CA ASP A 126 -1.69 0.69 3.94
C ASP A 126 -0.38 0.67 3.15
N ALA A 127 0.72 1.05 3.79
CA ALA A 127 2.03 1.04 3.16
C ALA A 127 2.53 -0.39 2.99
N GLU A 128 2.93 -0.73 1.76
CA GLU A 128 3.50 -2.02 1.43
C GLU A 128 5.02 -1.95 1.24
N GLY A 129 5.63 -3.13 1.19
CA GLY A 129 7.03 -3.27 0.82
C GLY A 129 7.34 -2.68 -0.56
N GLY A 130 8.50 -2.05 -0.72
CA GLY A 130 8.93 -1.47 -1.99
C GLY A 130 8.33 -0.10 -2.31
N GLY A 131 7.66 0.54 -1.35
CA GLY A 131 7.08 1.88 -1.49
C GLY A 131 5.73 1.92 -2.22
N ALA A 132 5.13 0.74 -2.46
CA ALA A 132 3.74 0.66 -2.90
C ALA A 132 2.79 0.88 -1.72
N TRP A 133 1.53 1.12 -2.04
CA TRP A 133 0.43 1.27 -1.09
C TRP A 133 -0.78 0.49 -1.56
N GLU A 134 -1.51 -0.06 -0.63
CA GLU A 134 -2.87 -0.52 -0.84
C GLU A 134 -3.83 0.58 -0.37
N VAL A 135 -4.84 0.87 -1.19
CA VAL A 135 -5.91 1.82 -0.88
C VAL A 135 -7.23 1.06 -0.99
N GLN A 136 -7.98 1.00 0.10
CA GLN A 136 -9.33 0.45 0.10
C GLN A 136 -10.33 1.57 -0.18
N LEU A 137 -11.13 1.38 -1.22
CA LEU A 137 -12.24 2.26 -1.59
C LEU A 137 -13.56 1.57 -1.25
N GLU A 138 -14.51 2.33 -0.72
CA GLU A 138 -15.86 1.84 -0.44
C GLU A 138 -16.90 2.76 -1.11
N THR A 139 -17.94 2.18 -1.68
CA THR A 139 -19.02 2.94 -2.33
C THR A 139 -20.18 3.21 -1.39
N ASP A 140 -21.12 4.07 -1.80
CA ASP A 140 -22.40 4.29 -1.10
C ASP A 140 -23.21 2.98 -0.85
N GLY A 141 -22.92 1.93 -1.64
CA GLY A 141 -23.56 0.63 -1.55
C GLY A 141 -22.89 -0.34 -0.58
N GLY A 142 -21.70 0.00 -0.05
CA GLY A 142 -20.84 -0.90 0.71
C GLY A 142 -19.98 -1.83 -0.14
N ASP A 143 -19.94 -1.63 -1.48
CA ASP A 143 -19.02 -2.40 -2.33
C ASP A 143 -17.59 -1.93 -2.05
N GLU A 144 -16.68 -2.87 -1.82
CA GLU A 144 -15.27 -2.61 -1.47
C GLU A 144 -14.37 -2.88 -2.68
N THR A 145 -13.36 -2.04 -2.89
CA THR A 145 -12.34 -2.22 -3.93
C THR A 145 -10.95 -1.94 -3.36
N GLU A 146 -10.07 -2.92 -3.47
CA GLU A 146 -8.66 -2.80 -3.11
C GLU A 146 -7.87 -2.37 -4.35
N VAL A 147 -7.15 -1.25 -4.22
CA VAL A 147 -6.31 -0.69 -5.27
C VAL A 147 -4.87 -0.65 -4.81
N ARG A 148 -3.97 -1.28 -5.56
CA ARG A 148 -2.54 -1.14 -5.35
C ARG A 148 -2.03 0.07 -6.12
N VAL A 149 -1.38 1.00 -5.43
CA VAL A 149 -0.65 2.14 -6.01
C VAL A 149 0.85 1.89 -5.87
N ALA A 150 1.53 1.70 -6.99
CA ALA A 150 2.97 1.51 -7.03
C ALA A 150 3.73 2.79 -6.65
N SER A 151 5.02 2.67 -6.35
CA SER A 151 5.86 3.81 -5.91
C SER A 151 6.10 4.88 -6.99
N ASP A 152 5.79 4.58 -8.25
CA ASP A 152 5.78 5.54 -9.35
C ASP A 152 4.39 6.20 -9.57
N GLY A 153 3.41 5.87 -8.73
CA GLY A 153 2.04 6.36 -8.78
C GLY A 153 1.12 5.58 -9.73
N ALA A 154 1.59 4.51 -10.37
CA ALA A 154 0.72 3.66 -11.19
C ALA A 154 -0.27 2.89 -10.29
N ALA A 155 -1.57 3.03 -10.56
CA ALA A 155 -2.63 2.36 -9.80
C ALA A 155 -3.22 1.17 -10.58
N GLU A 156 -3.47 0.07 -9.87
CA GLU A 156 -4.16 -1.11 -10.40
C GLU A 156 -5.15 -1.68 -9.38
N VAL A 157 -6.34 -2.05 -9.84
CA VAL A 157 -7.32 -2.77 -9.00
C VAL A 157 -6.82 -4.20 -8.78
N ILE A 158 -6.69 -4.60 -7.52
CA ILE A 158 -6.22 -5.94 -7.13
C ILE A 158 -7.32 -6.82 -6.53
N GLY A 159 -8.40 -6.21 -6.02
CA GLY A 159 -9.54 -6.90 -5.42
C GLY A 159 -10.82 -6.08 -5.54
N THR A 160 -11.96 -6.76 -5.67
CA THR A 160 -13.29 -6.13 -5.57
C THR A 160 -14.23 -7.11 -4.90
N GLU A 161 -14.90 -6.65 -3.86
CA GLU A 161 -15.89 -7.41 -3.09
C GLU A 161 -17.24 -6.69 -3.17
N THR A 162 -18.28 -7.46 -3.46
CA THR A 162 -19.64 -6.91 -3.53
C THR A 162 -20.23 -6.86 -2.14
N ALA A 163 -20.90 -5.77 -1.84
CA ALA A 163 -21.58 -5.56 -0.57
C ALA A 163 -22.56 -6.70 -0.24
N ASP A 164 -22.57 -7.13 1.02
CA ASP A 164 -23.63 -7.93 1.60
C ASP A 164 -24.90 -7.09 1.84
N ALA A 165 -26.01 -7.76 2.14
CA ALA A 165 -27.32 -7.10 2.20
C ALA A 165 -27.49 -6.10 3.35
N ASP A 166 -26.65 -6.18 4.37
CA ASP A 166 -26.62 -5.31 5.54
C ASP A 166 -25.53 -4.23 5.51
N ASP A 167 -24.65 -4.27 4.52
CA ASP A 167 -23.61 -3.26 4.31
C ASP A 167 -24.21 -1.92 3.91
N ARG A 168 -23.45 -0.86 4.20
CA ARG A 168 -23.86 0.54 4.09
C ARG A 168 -22.69 1.35 3.56
N ALA A 169 -22.98 2.57 3.11
CA ALA A 169 -21.96 3.58 2.88
C ALA A 169 -21.13 3.81 4.15
N PRO A 170 -19.83 4.12 4.01
CA PRO A 170 -18.98 4.41 5.16
C PRO A 170 -19.44 5.72 5.81
N ALA A 171 -19.47 5.76 7.14
CA ALA A 171 -19.81 6.98 7.88
C ALA A 171 -18.66 7.99 7.88
N HIS A 172 -17.43 7.50 7.76
CA HIS A 172 -16.19 8.26 7.74
C HIS A 172 -15.33 7.87 6.55
N VAL A 173 -14.66 8.85 5.96
CA VAL A 173 -13.80 8.66 4.78
C VAL A 173 -12.49 9.44 4.95
N LEU A 174 -11.47 9.03 4.21
CA LEU A 174 -10.15 9.63 4.16
C LEU A 174 -10.05 10.58 2.96
N ASP A 175 -10.85 11.65 3.01
CA ASP A 175 -10.73 12.75 2.04
C ASP A 175 -9.49 13.62 2.32
N ALA A 176 -9.22 14.58 1.43
CA ALA A 176 -8.02 15.40 1.53
C ALA A 176 -7.94 16.22 2.83
N GLU A 177 -9.07 16.74 3.32
CA GLU A 177 -9.11 17.51 4.57
C GLU A 177 -8.84 16.62 5.78
N THR A 178 -9.44 15.43 5.79
CA THR A 178 -9.28 14.41 6.82
C THR A 178 -7.84 13.89 6.89
N ILE A 179 -7.25 13.54 5.75
CA ILE A 179 -5.86 13.10 5.64
C ILE A 179 -4.91 14.19 6.17
N GLU A 180 -5.11 15.45 5.78
CA GLU A 180 -4.27 16.56 6.25
C GLU A 180 -4.36 16.75 7.78
N ALA A 181 -5.58 16.68 8.33
CA ALA A 181 -5.82 16.81 9.77
C ALA A 181 -5.17 15.65 10.55
N LEU A 182 -5.43 14.40 10.15
CA LEU A 182 -4.88 13.20 10.77
C LEU A 182 -3.36 13.16 10.69
N PHE A 183 -2.78 13.41 9.51
CA PHE A 183 -1.33 13.44 9.33
C PHE A 183 -0.68 14.50 10.23
N THR A 184 -1.27 15.71 10.29
CA THR A 184 -0.77 16.79 11.14
C THR A 184 -0.83 16.43 12.62
N ALA A 185 -1.96 15.86 13.08
CA ALA A 185 -2.14 15.46 14.46
C ALA A 185 -1.19 14.30 14.84
N ALA A 186 -1.12 13.26 14.01
CA ALA A 186 -0.26 12.10 14.21
C ALA A 186 1.22 12.49 14.30
N THR A 187 1.72 13.30 13.36
CA THR A 187 3.14 13.69 13.32
C THR A 187 3.51 14.73 14.38
N ALA A 188 2.54 15.47 14.91
CA ALA A 188 2.73 16.32 16.08
C ALA A 188 2.85 15.51 17.38
N ASP A 189 2.12 14.39 17.49
CA ASP A 189 2.20 13.47 18.63
C ASP A 189 3.44 12.56 18.57
N THR A 190 3.68 11.96 17.41
CA THR A 190 4.78 11.02 17.15
C THR A 190 5.51 11.41 15.86
N ALA A 191 6.75 11.89 16.00
CA ALA A 191 7.59 12.18 14.84
C ALA A 191 7.99 10.87 14.14
N GLY A 192 7.65 10.76 12.86
CA GLY A 192 7.93 9.55 12.08
C GLY A 192 7.31 9.61 10.68
N ARG A 193 7.19 8.44 10.05
CA ARG A 193 6.47 8.24 8.78
C ARG A 193 5.14 7.55 9.06
N VAL A 194 4.07 8.02 8.41
CA VAL A 194 2.77 7.34 8.46
C VAL A 194 2.83 6.12 7.56
N VAL A 195 2.50 4.94 8.08
CA VAL A 195 2.49 3.67 7.33
C VAL A 195 1.08 3.10 7.16
N GLU A 196 0.12 3.52 7.98
CA GLU A 196 -1.28 3.10 7.88
C GLU A 196 -2.15 4.30 8.28
N MET A 197 -3.26 4.48 7.59
CA MET A 197 -4.31 5.43 7.95
C MET A 197 -5.64 4.81 7.56
N SER A 198 -6.55 4.64 8.51
CA SER A 198 -7.86 4.03 8.29
C SER A 198 -8.98 4.84 8.94
N SER A 199 -10.18 4.68 8.41
CA SER A 199 -11.43 5.16 9.01
C SER A 199 -12.40 4.01 9.25
N ASP A 200 -13.14 4.06 10.35
CA ASP A 200 -14.14 3.07 10.77
C ASP A 200 -15.42 3.79 11.24
N ASP A 201 -16.51 3.04 11.38
CA ASP A 201 -17.84 3.56 11.76
C ASP A 201 -18.08 3.58 13.28
N ASP A 202 -17.04 3.27 14.05
CA ASP A 202 -17.06 3.24 15.51
C ASP A 202 -16.84 4.64 16.14
N ALA A 203 -17.00 4.72 17.47
CA ALA A 203 -16.91 5.99 18.21
C ALA A 203 -15.51 6.67 18.17
N SER A 204 -14.49 5.92 17.77
CA SER A 204 -13.14 6.42 17.51
C SER A 204 -12.83 6.16 16.04
N PRO A 205 -13.31 7.02 15.13
CA PRO A 205 -13.49 6.65 13.73
C PRO A 205 -12.19 6.65 12.93
N TYR A 206 -11.05 7.00 13.51
CA TYR A 206 -9.79 7.06 12.77
C TYR A 206 -8.63 6.42 13.54
N GLU A 207 -7.77 5.76 12.79
CA GLU A 207 -6.52 5.19 13.28
C GLU A 207 -5.37 5.59 12.35
N VAL A 208 -4.22 5.91 12.93
CA VAL A 208 -2.99 6.21 12.19
C VAL A 208 -1.83 5.46 12.83
N THR A 209 -1.12 4.69 12.03
CA THR A 209 0.11 4.02 12.44
C THR A 209 1.32 4.78 11.95
N VAL A 210 2.21 5.12 12.88
CA VAL A 210 3.46 5.83 12.62
C VAL A 210 4.65 4.93 12.94
N VAL A 211 5.62 4.87 12.03
CA VAL A 211 6.95 4.30 12.31
C VAL A 211 7.91 5.43 12.65
N ASP A 212 8.45 5.40 13.87
CA ASP A 212 9.38 6.41 14.35
C ASP A 212 10.83 6.19 13.87
N ALA A 213 11.73 7.10 14.25
CA ALA A 213 13.15 7.02 13.87
C ALA A 213 13.89 5.80 14.46
N ASP A 214 13.36 5.20 15.51
CA ASP A 214 13.89 4.00 16.15
C ASP A 214 13.25 2.71 15.57
N SER A 215 12.46 2.85 14.49
CA SER A 215 11.70 1.76 13.85
C SER A 215 10.65 1.12 14.76
N ARG A 216 10.13 1.88 15.73
CA ARG A 216 9.01 1.45 16.55
C ARG A 216 7.71 1.85 15.88
N THR A 217 6.73 0.95 15.94
CA THR A 217 5.37 1.18 15.46
C THR A 217 4.54 1.76 16.58
N VAL A 218 3.92 2.92 16.33
CA VAL A 218 3.02 3.59 17.25
C VAL A 218 1.67 3.71 16.57
N GLU A 219 0.66 3.07 17.15
CA GLU A 219 -0.73 3.17 16.72
C GLU A 219 -1.41 4.30 17.51
N LEU A 220 -2.06 5.20 16.79
CA LEU A 220 -2.77 6.34 17.36
C LEU A 220 -4.23 6.26 16.96
N THR A 221 -5.12 6.27 17.95
CA THR A 221 -6.57 6.31 17.72
C THR A 221 -7.07 7.73 17.92
N PHE A 222 -7.95 8.21 17.03
CA PHE A 222 -8.49 9.58 17.06
C PHE A 222 -10.01 9.59 17.18
N ASP A 223 -10.54 10.68 17.77
CA ASP A 223 -11.96 11.00 17.72
C ASP A 223 -12.35 11.76 16.43
N GLU A 224 -13.65 12.05 16.25
CA GLU A 224 -14.18 12.83 15.13
C GLU A 224 -13.58 14.25 15.00
N ALA A 225 -12.98 14.78 16.08
CA ALA A 225 -12.32 16.09 16.07
C ALA A 225 -10.81 15.97 15.79
N PHE A 226 -10.34 14.79 15.38
CA PHE A 226 -8.93 14.46 15.13
C PHE A 226 -8.03 14.63 16.35
N ALA A 227 -8.59 14.51 17.56
CA ALA A 227 -7.80 14.47 18.78
C ALA A 227 -7.39 13.02 19.09
N VAL A 228 -6.13 12.82 19.45
CA VAL A 228 -5.64 11.52 19.91
C VAL A 228 -6.34 11.14 21.21
N VAL A 229 -7.05 10.01 21.20
CA VAL A 229 -7.78 9.46 22.35
C VAL A 229 -7.11 8.22 22.95
N ASP A 230 -6.35 7.48 22.15
CA ASP A 230 -5.57 6.34 22.59
C ASP A 230 -4.24 6.25 21.83
N ARG A 231 -3.27 5.57 22.46
CA ARG A 231 -1.93 5.36 21.92
C ARG A 231 -1.41 4.01 22.37
N ASP A 232 -1.14 3.13 21.41
CA ASP A 232 -0.45 1.85 21.62
C ASP A 232 0.95 1.87 20.98
N THR A 233 1.86 1.06 21.52
CA THR A 233 3.22 0.90 20.99
C THR A 233 3.57 -0.57 21.09
N ASP A 234 3.76 -1.20 19.93
CA ASP A 234 4.27 -2.57 19.87
C ASP A 234 5.79 -2.58 20.14
N ASP A 235 6.23 -3.42 21.07
CA ASP A 235 7.62 -3.62 21.53
C ASP A 235 8.15 -5.01 21.12
#